data_AF-A0A4C1UUC3-F1
#
_entry.id   AF-A0A4C1UUC3-F1
#
_cell.length_a   1.000
_cell.length_b   1.000
_cell.length_c   1.000
_cell.angle_alpha   90.00
_cell.angle_beta   90.00
_cell.angle_gamma   90.00
#
_symmetry.space_group_name_H-M   'P 1'
#
loop_
_entity.id
_entity.type
_entity.pdbx_description
1 polymer ?
#
loop_
_entity_poly.entity_id
_entity_poly.type
_entity_poly.pdbx_seq_one_letter_code
_entity_poly.pdbx_strand_id
1 'polypeptide(L)'
;MGGIMVVTPASSVTSKKTISRLKQIPSSEEIGEIGFVNLKRFENKNSDGLKTVEIEDILDVTDNYEMSSADFTWFYSKFTNSKSDGWNGFMEKSHNNVAYHSSKIIPVPFIKNPPSDYDTIFTSLVEAAKQCQKQVQKIVFVTFDQPLYHKAREILASIDLDNDLYNLSSVQVRLGGFHLLMSFLGAIGFIMDGSGLKEAFVKYMRKIRPKKPFLGTHMHELSEDIF
;
A
#
# COMPACT_ATOMS: atom_id res chain seq x y z
N MET A 1 -0.71 14.93 -5.92
CA MET A 1 -0.57 13.54 -5.40
C MET A 1 0.75 13.39 -4.65
N GLY A 2 0.71 12.86 -3.44
CA GLY A 2 1.89 12.44 -2.68
C GLY A 2 2.05 10.92 -2.71
N GLY A 3 3.18 10.40 -2.26
CA GLY A 3 3.40 8.96 -2.19
C GLY A 3 4.48 8.59 -1.20
N ILE A 4 4.58 7.30 -0.93
CA ILE A 4 5.56 6.72 -0.03
C ILE A 4 6.24 5.54 -0.75
N MET A 5 7.56 5.50 -0.69
CA MET A 5 8.38 4.40 -1.17
C MET A 5 8.93 3.61 0.02
N VAL A 6 8.83 2.29 -0.04
CA VAL A 6 9.40 1.39 0.97
C VAL A 6 10.54 0.63 0.34
N VAL A 7 11.73 0.71 0.94
CA VAL A 7 12.95 0.10 0.41
C VAL A 7 13.53 -0.89 1.42
N THR A 8 13.86 -2.09 0.95
CA THR A 8 14.47 -3.16 1.76
C THR A 8 15.63 -3.77 0.98
N PRO A 9 16.83 -3.91 1.57
CA PRO A 9 17.20 -3.48 2.92
C PRO A 9 17.35 -1.95 3.03
N ALA A 10 17.15 -1.40 4.22
CA ALA A 10 17.30 0.03 4.51
C ALA A 10 18.72 0.56 4.16
N SER A 11 19.73 -0.30 4.22
CA SER A 11 21.12 0.01 3.87
C SER A 11 21.33 0.31 2.38
N SER A 12 20.45 -0.17 1.49
CA SER A 12 20.52 0.14 0.05
C SER A 12 20.25 1.61 -0.24
N VAL A 13 19.62 2.32 0.70
CA VAL A 13 19.35 3.75 0.58
C VAL A 13 20.58 4.53 1.07
N THR A 14 21.54 4.75 0.17
CA THR A 14 22.75 5.53 0.49
C THR A 14 22.39 7.01 0.69
N SER A 15 22.26 7.42 1.95
CA SER A 15 22.25 8.83 2.37
C SER A 15 23.69 9.40 2.34
N LYS A 16 24.38 9.32 1.20
CA LYS A 16 25.74 9.87 1.06
C LYS A 16 25.75 11.31 0.51
N LYS A 17 24.68 12.07 0.69
CA LYS A 17 24.75 13.52 0.47
C LYS A 17 25.25 14.17 1.75
N THR A 18 26.52 14.54 1.78
CA THR A 18 27.05 15.51 2.75
C THR A 18 26.16 16.74 2.65
N ILE A 19 25.38 17.03 3.70
CA ILE A 19 24.51 18.21 3.71
C ILE A 19 25.45 19.42 3.78
N SER A 20 25.71 20.03 2.64
CA SER A 20 26.48 21.26 2.55
C SER A 20 25.73 22.36 3.27
N ARG A 21 26.35 22.94 4.31
CA ARG A 21 25.78 24.06 5.04
C ARG A 21 25.60 25.23 4.06
N LEU A 22 24.34 25.61 3.82
CA LEU A 22 24.02 26.72 2.93
C LEU A 22 24.57 28.02 3.54
N LYS A 23 25.29 28.80 2.74
CA LYS A 23 25.81 30.12 3.16
C LYS A 23 24.79 31.24 3.01
N GLN A 24 23.75 31.01 2.21
CA GLN A 24 22.66 31.94 1.94
C GLN A 24 21.33 31.18 2.06
N ILE A 25 20.30 31.87 2.54
CA ILE A 25 18.95 31.32 2.65
C ILE A 25 18.32 31.34 1.24
N PRO A 26 17.93 30.18 0.67
CA PRO A 26 17.27 30.14 -0.63
C PRO A 26 15.89 30.81 -0.56
N SER A 27 15.40 31.28 -1.69
CA SER A 27 14.10 31.97 -1.73
C SER A 27 12.96 31.01 -1.45
N SER A 28 11.80 31.52 -1.01
CA SER A 28 10.60 30.71 -0.80
C SER A 28 10.11 30.04 -2.10
N GLU A 29 10.37 30.67 -3.25
CA GLU A 29 10.02 30.14 -4.56
C GLU A 29 10.91 28.93 -4.90
N GLU A 30 12.22 29.06 -4.72
CA GLU A 30 13.18 27.96 -4.91
C GLU A 30 12.88 26.78 -3.97
N ILE A 31 12.58 27.06 -2.70
CA ILE A 31 12.18 26.02 -1.72
C ILE A 31 10.84 25.38 -2.14
N GLY A 32 9.91 26.17 -2.68
CA GLY A 32 8.61 25.73 -3.15
C GLY A 32 8.63 24.92 -4.45
N GLU A 33 9.77 24.86 -5.14
CA GLU A 33 10.04 23.95 -6.26
C GLU A 33 10.74 22.67 -5.80
N ILE A 34 11.51 22.73 -4.71
CA ILE A 34 12.17 21.58 -4.12
C ILE A 34 11.12 20.59 -3.58
N GLY A 35 11.14 19.36 -4.12
CA GLY A 35 10.23 18.30 -3.69
C GLY A 35 9.00 18.15 -4.57
N PHE A 36 8.94 18.84 -5.72
CA PHE A 36 7.89 18.65 -6.72
C PHE A 36 8.42 18.01 -8.01
N VAL A 37 7.52 17.33 -8.71
CA VAL A 37 7.78 16.70 -10.01
C VAL A 37 6.99 17.42 -11.08
N ASN A 38 7.65 17.67 -12.21
CA ASN A 38 7.01 18.21 -13.41
C ASN A 38 6.00 17.22 -13.97
N LEU A 39 4.79 17.70 -14.24
CA LEU A 39 3.72 16.90 -14.82
C LEU A 39 4.11 16.41 -16.22
N LYS A 40 3.88 15.12 -16.47
CA LYS A 40 4.01 14.50 -17.79
C LYS A 40 2.62 14.23 -18.35
N ARG A 41 2.42 14.58 -19.62
CA ARG A 41 1.16 14.38 -20.32
C ARG A 41 1.01 12.91 -20.72
N PHE A 42 -0.14 12.34 -20.43
CA PHE A 42 -0.53 11.03 -20.93
C PHE A 42 -1.37 11.20 -22.20
N GLU A 43 -0.98 10.52 -23.27
CA GLU A 43 -1.77 10.43 -24.50
C GLU A 43 -2.52 9.11 -24.52
N ASN A 44 -3.84 9.18 -24.38
CA ASN A 44 -4.69 8.00 -24.38
C ASN A 44 -4.84 7.45 -25.81
N LYS A 45 -4.37 6.22 -26.02
CA LYS A 45 -4.50 5.49 -27.30
C LYS A 45 -5.80 4.65 -27.40
N ASN A 46 -6.78 4.91 -26.53
CA ASN A 46 -8.05 4.16 -26.41
C ASN A 46 -7.85 2.67 -26.10
N SER A 47 -6.90 2.33 -25.23
CA SER A 47 -6.76 0.95 -24.76
C SER A 47 -7.70 0.66 -23.59
N ASP A 48 -8.38 -0.48 -23.62
CA ASP A 48 -9.14 -0.98 -22.47
C ASP A 48 -8.24 -1.85 -21.58
N GLY A 49 -7.66 -1.25 -20.54
CA GLY A 49 -6.70 -1.93 -19.68
C GLY A 49 -7.30 -3.00 -18.78
N LEU A 50 -8.62 -3.00 -18.55
CA LEU A 50 -9.26 -4.00 -17.71
C LEU A 50 -9.39 -5.34 -18.43
N LYS A 51 -9.43 -5.36 -19.76
CA LYS A 51 -9.38 -6.61 -20.54
C LYS A 51 -8.10 -7.41 -20.34
N THR A 52 -7.03 -6.76 -19.87
CA THR A 52 -5.76 -7.43 -19.54
C THR A 52 -5.73 -8.04 -18.14
N VAL A 53 -6.79 -7.81 -17.34
CA VAL A 53 -6.90 -8.38 -16.00
C VAL A 53 -7.62 -9.72 -16.13
N GLU A 54 -6.88 -10.78 -15.87
CA GLU A 54 -7.46 -12.12 -15.75
C GLU A 54 -8.19 -12.20 -14.40
N ILE A 55 -9.49 -12.48 -14.44
CA ILE A 55 -10.30 -12.74 -13.26
C ILE A 55 -10.38 -14.25 -13.13
N GLU A 56 -9.66 -14.80 -12.18
CA GLU A 56 -9.78 -16.21 -11.82
C GLU A 56 -10.96 -16.38 -10.86
N ASP A 57 -11.78 -17.41 -11.10
CA ASP A 57 -12.84 -17.79 -10.18
C ASP A 57 -12.21 -18.46 -8.96
N ILE A 58 -12.28 -17.77 -7.82
CA ILE A 58 -11.74 -18.24 -6.55
C ILE A 58 -12.56 -19.43 -6.02
N LEU A 59 -13.78 -19.64 -6.50
CA LEU A 59 -14.70 -20.68 -6.00
C LEU A 59 -14.43 -22.07 -6.60
N ASP A 60 -13.77 -22.13 -7.75
CA ASP A 60 -13.45 -23.39 -8.44
C ASP A 60 -12.08 -23.95 -8.03
N VAL A 61 -11.32 -23.19 -7.24
CA VAL A 61 -10.18 -23.74 -6.52
C VAL A 61 -10.76 -24.57 -5.38
N THR A 62 -10.62 -25.89 -5.48
CA THR A 62 -10.63 -26.77 -4.29
C THR A 62 -9.45 -26.38 -3.41
N ASP A 63 -9.54 -25.19 -2.81
CA ASP A 63 -8.53 -24.66 -1.93
C ASP A 63 -8.60 -25.50 -0.65
N ASN A 64 -7.70 -26.47 -0.57
CA ASN A 64 -7.09 -26.79 0.70
C ASN A 64 -6.44 -25.48 1.18
N TYR A 65 -7.21 -24.59 1.81
CA TYR A 65 -6.68 -23.50 2.60
C TYR A 65 -5.89 -24.16 3.73
N GLU A 66 -4.64 -24.50 3.45
CA GLU A 66 -3.70 -24.99 4.45
C GLU A 66 -3.41 -23.82 5.36
N MET A 67 -4.21 -23.70 6.41
CA MET A 67 -3.89 -22.84 7.53
C MET A 67 -2.46 -23.13 7.94
N SER A 68 -1.60 -22.12 7.86
CA SER A 68 -0.20 -22.35 8.15
C SER A 68 -0.06 -22.87 9.58
N SER A 69 0.99 -23.67 9.83
CA SER A 69 1.28 -24.12 11.19
C SER A 69 1.45 -22.96 12.16
N ALA A 70 1.93 -21.81 11.68
CA ALA A 70 2.02 -20.56 12.43
C ALA A 70 0.64 -19.99 12.80
N ASP A 71 -0.27 -19.90 11.83
CA ASP A 71 -1.65 -19.43 12.06
C ASP A 71 -2.37 -20.33 13.06
N PHE A 72 -2.31 -21.65 12.86
CA PHE A 72 -2.93 -22.62 13.75
C PHE A 72 -2.35 -22.53 15.18
N THR A 73 -1.03 -22.45 15.30
CA THR A 73 -0.35 -22.31 16.59
C THR A 73 -0.75 -21.03 17.30
N TRP A 74 -0.85 -19.92 16.57
CA TRP A 74 -1.30 -18.65 17.11
C TRP A 74 -2.76 -18.72 17.58
N PHE A 75 -3.68 -19.25 16.77
CA PHE A 75 -5.08 -19.45 17.15
C PHE A 75 -5.23 -20.34 18.37
N TYR A 76 -4.49 -21.45 18.42
CA TYR A 76 -4.49 -22.34 19.58
C TYR A 76 -3.93 -21.65 20.83
N SER A 77 -2.89 -20.83 20.69
CA SER A 77 -2.35 -20.03 21.80
C SER A 77 -3.37 -19.01 22.31
N LYS A 78 -4.18 -18.42 21.41
CA LYS A 78 -5.27 -17.49 21.74
C LYS A 78 -6.38 -18.18 22.52
N PHE A 79 -6.72 -19.40 22.11
CA PHE A 79 -7.74 -20.21 22.77
C PHE A 79 -7.30 -20.68 24.17
N THR A 80 -6.07 -21.16 24.30
CA THR A 80 -5.56 -21.76 25.54
C THR A 80 -5.00 -20.76 26.54
N ASN A 81 -4.52 -19.60 26.09
CA ASN A 81 -3.86 -18.61 26.94
C ASN A 81 -4.50 -17.21 26.82
N SER A 82 -5.12 -16.77 27.92
CA SER A 82 -5.75 -15.45 28.06
C SER A 82 -4.78 -14.26 27.95
N LYS A 83 -3.46 -14.50 28.03
CA LYS A 83 -2.39 -13.50 27.88
C LYS A 83 -1.54 -13.68 26.62
N SER A 84 -2.01 -14.44 25.63
CA SER A 84 -1.32 -14.60 24.33
C SER A 84 -1.09 -13.26 23.62
N ASP A 85 0.02 -13.13 22.91
CA ASP A 85 0.33 -11.93 22.13
C ASP A 85 -0.62 -11.76 20.93
N GLY A 86 -0.75 -10.54 20.40
CA GLY A 86 -1.35 -10.34 19.08
C GLY A 86 -0.52 -11.01 17.98
N TRP A 87 -1.09 -11.13 16.77
CA TRP A 87 -0.42 -11.77 15.63
C TRP A 87 0.99 -11.25 15.40
N ASN A 88 1.17 -9.92 15.38
CA ASN A 88 2.48 -9.30 15.17
C ASN A 88 3.52 -9.72 16.23
N GLY A 89 3.12 -9.77 17.52
CA GLY A 89 4.03 -10.18 18.59
C GLY A 89 4.34 -11.67 18.58
N PHE A 90 3.37 -12.49 18.17
CA PHE A 90 3.60 -13.92 17.92
C PHE A 90 4.60 -14.12 16.77
N MET A 91 4.39 -13.44 15.65
CA MET A 91 5.28 -13.53 14.48
C MET A 91 6.69 -13.03 14.78
N GLU A 92 6.84 -11.94 15.53
CA GLU A 92 8.14 -11.44 16.01
C GLU A 92 8.89 -12.50 16.83
N LYS A 93 8.21 -13.13 17.78
CA LYS A 93 8.80 -14.21 18.60
C LYS A 93 9.13 -15.45 17.77
N SER A 94 8.22 -15.83 16.87
CA SER A 94 8.39 -17.01 16.00
C SER A 94 9.54 -16.85 15.02
N HIS A 95 9.88 -15.60 14.64
CA HIS A 95 10.92 -15.31 13.66
C HIS A 95 12.16 -14.65 14.29
N ASN A 96 12.29 -14.64 15.61
CA ASN A 96 13.38 -13.95 16.30
C ASN A 96 14.79 -14.43 15.87
N ASN A 97 14.90 -15.68 15.43
CA ASN A 97 16.15 -16.27 14.94
C ASN A 97 16.28 -16.28 13.41
N VAL A 98 15.34 -15.69 12.68
CA VAL A 98 15.36 -15.63 11.22
C VAL A 98 16.04 -14.33 10.80
N ALA A 99 16.97 -14.42 9.85
CA ALA A 99 17.61 -13.24 9.29
C ALA A 99 16.55 -12.35 8.60
N TYR A 100 16.48 -11.10 9.00
CA TYR A 100 15.61 -10.10 8.38
C TYR A 100 16.39 -8.83 8.07
N HIS A 101 15.82 -8.03 7.16
CA HIS A 101 16.33 -6.70 6.85
C HIS A 101 15.28 -5.65 7.18
N SER A 102 15.70 -4.61 7.87
CA SER A 102 14.82 -3.47 8.14
C SER A 102 14.47 -2.74 6.85
N SER A 103 13.22 -2.35 6.69
CA SER A 103 12.75 -1.50 5.61
C SER A 103 12.93 -0.02 5.96
N LYS A 104 13.14 0.82 4.95
CA LYS A 104 13.17 2.28 5.11
C LYS A 104 12.00 2.89 4.34
N ILE A 105 11.23 3.73 5.03
CA ILE A 105 10.13 4.51 4.46
C ILE A 105 10.69 5.83 3.97
N ILE A 106 10.43 6.16 2.71
CA ILE A 106 10.94 7.36 2.04
C ILE A 106 9.75 8.10 1.43
N PRO A 107 9.47 9.35 1.83
CA PRO A 107 8.48 10.15 1.14
C PRO A 107 8.97 10.46 -0.29
N VAL A 108 8.11 10.25 -1.28
CA VAL A 108 8.44 10.65 -2.66
C VAL A 108 7.99 12.09 -2.93
N PRO A 109 8.62 12.79 -3.87
CA PRO A 109 8.21 14.12 -4.31
C PRO A 109 6.71 14.21 -4.67
N PHE A 110 6.12 15.39 -4.48
CA PHE A 110 4.72 15.65 -4.78
C PHE A 110 4.52 16.00 -6.25
N ILE A 111 3.38 15.57 -6.80
CA ILE A 111 2.89 16.03 -8.11
C ILE A 111 1.79 17.07 -7.87
N LYS A 112 1.98 18.30 -8.35
CA LYS A 112 1.02 19.42 -8.21
C LYS A 112 -0.14 19.31 -9.21
N ASN A 113 -0.91 18.23 -9.14
CA ASN A 113 -2.10 18.02 -9.96
C ASN A 113 -3.09 17.07 -9.21
N PRO A 114 -4.41 17.12 -9.51
CA PRO A 114 -5.38 16.25 -8.87
C PRO A 114 -5.00 14.76 -9.02
N PRO A 115 -5.10 13.95 -7.96
CA PRO A 115 -4.64 12.56 -7.97
C PRO A 115 -5.40 11.69 -8.96
N SER A 116 -6.67 12.02 -9.22
CA SER A 116 -7.54 11.28 -10.14
C SER A 116 -7.30 11.57 -11.62
N ASP A 117 -6.43 12.53 -11.96
CA ASP A 117 -6.08 12.86 -13.34
C ASP A 117 -5.09 11.82 -13.92
N TYR A 118 -5.30 11.40 -15.17
CA TYR A 118 -4.44 10.44 -15.87
C TYR A 118 -2.99 10.92 -15.93
N ASP A 119 -2.76 12.22 -16.15
CA ASP A 119 -1.41 12.78 -16.19
C ASP A 119 -0.68 12.63 -14.86
N THR A 120 -1.42 12.78 -13.76
CA THR A 120 -0.89 12.63 -12.41
C THR A 120 -0.48 11.19 -12.15
N ILE A 121 -1.34 10.23 -12.51
CA ILE A 121 -1.09 8.80 -12.35
C ILE A 121 0.08 8.38 -13.23
N PHE A 122 0.07 8.77 -14.50
CA PHE A 122 1.16 8.51 -15.44
C PHE A 122 2.50 9.05 -14.94
N THR A 123 2.53 10.31 -14.50
CA THR A 123 3.74 10.93 -13.92
C THR A 123 4.26 10.12 -12.73
N SER A 124 3.37 9.67 -11.84
CA SER A 124 3.76 8.80 -10.72
C SER A 124 4.35 7.47 -11.16
N LEU A 125 3.76 6.80 -12.17
CA LEU A 125 4.27 5.55 -12.70
C LEU A 125 5.65 5.73 -13.33
N VAL A 126 5.85 6.82 -14.07
CA VAL A 126 7.14 7.14 -14.69
C VAL A 126 8.21 7.43 -13.63
N GLU A 127 7.88 8.16 -12.56
CA GLU A 127 8.83 8.35 -11.47
C GLU A 127 9.14 7.04 -10.73
N ALA A 128 8.17 6.14 -10.56
CA ALA A 128 8.41 4.82 -10.01
C ALA A 128 9.35 3.98 -10.90
N ALA A 129 9.13 3.96 -12.21
CA ALA A 129 10.00 3.28 -13.18
C ALA A 129 11.43 3.83 -13.16
N LYS A 130 11.57 5.16 -13.07
CA LYS A 130 12.87 5.84 -12.93
C LYS A 130 13.59 5.45 -11.63
N GLN A 131 12.87 5.29 -10.53
CA GLN A 131 13.46 4.78 -9.28
C GLN A 131 13.90 3.32 -9.44
N CYS A 132 13.09 2.49 -10.11
CA CYS A 132 13.42 1.11 -10.43
C CYS A 132 14.76 1.02 -11.19
N GLN A 133 14.91 1.82 -12.25
CA GLN A 133 16.15 1.90 -13.04
C GLN A 133 17.34 2.37 -12.20
N LYS A 134 17.18 3.42 -11.39
CA LYS A 134 18.24 3.95 -10.52
C LYS A 134 18.76 2.91 -9.52
N GLN A 135 17.87 2.04 -9.05
CA GLN A 135 18.20 0.96 -8.11
C GLN A 135 18.58 -0.34 -8.81
N VAL A 136 18.66 -0.34 -10.15
CA VAL A 136 18.97 -1.52 -10.98
C VAL A 136 18.03 -2.69 -10.65
N GLN A 137 16.76 -2.37 -10.39
CA GLN A 137 15.71 -3.35 -10.15
C GLN A 137 15.04 -3.71 -11.47
N LYS A 138 14.60 -4.97 -11.59
CA LYS A 138 13.85 -5.43 -12.76
C LYS A 138 12.39 -4.99 -12.74
N ILE A 139 11.80 -4.93 -11.55
CA ILE A 139 10.37 -4.70 -11.35
C ILE A 139 10.18 -3.74 -10.17
N VAL A 140 9.21 -2.83 -10.29
CA VAL A 140 8.72 -1.99 -9.20
C VAL A 140 7.22 -2.22 -9.01
N PHE A 141 6.80 -2.45 -7.78
CA PHE A 141 5.38 -2.55 -7.44
C PHE A 141 4.83 -1.17 -7.05
N VAL A 142 3.71 -0.79 -7.63
CA VAL A 142 3.00 0.45 -7.30
C VAL A 142 1.58 0.10 -6.85
N THR A 143 1.25 0.45 -5.62
CA THR A 143 -0.09 0.21 -5.06
C THR A 143 -0.95 1.45 -5.20
N PHE A 144 -2.18 1.28 -5.69
CA PHE A 144 -3.17 2.35 -5.79
C PHE A 144 -4.52 1.91 -5.21
N ASP A 145 -5.28 2.86 -4.69
CA ASP A 145 -6.68 2.63 -4.35
C ASP A 145 -7.50 2.31 -5.61
N GLN A 146 -8.65 1.66 -5.42
CA GLN A 146 -9.44 1.10 -6.53
C GLN A 146 -9.65 2.07 -7.71
N PRO A 147 -10.11 3.32 -7.53
CA PRO A 147 -10.36 4.21 -8.66
C PRO A 147 -9.08 4.56 -9.44
N LEU A 148 -7.94 4.68 -8.74
CA LEU A 148 -6.65 5.01 -9.33
C LEU A 148 -6.01 3.78 -9.98
N TYR A 149 -6.20 2.60 -9.40
CA TYR A 149 -5.75 1.32 -9.93
C TYR A 149 -6.32 1.08 -11.33
N HIS A 150 -7.62 1.29 -11.53
CA HIS A 150 -8.26 1.12 -12.84
C HIS A 150 -7.58 1.99 -13.92
N LYS A 151 -7.38 3.28 -13.64
CA LYS A 151 -6.70 4.20 -14.56
C LYS A 151 -5.23 3.83 -14.79
N ALA A 152 -4.55 3.39 -13.74
CA ALA A 152 -3.17 2.92 -13.85
C ALA A 152 -3.06 1.68 -14.75
N ARG A 153 -4.02 0.75 -14.69
CA ARG A 153 -4.10 -0.41 -15.60
C ARG A 153 -4.32 0.02 -17.04
N GLU A 154 -5.21 0.98 -17.29
CA GLU A 154 -5.42 1.54 -18.64
C GLU A 154 -4.14 2.17 -19.20
N ILE A 155 -3.42 2.95 -18.38
CA ILE A 155 -2.14 3.55 -18.78
C ILE A 155 -1.13 2.47 -19.16
N LEU A 156 -0.99 1.41 -18.35
CA LEU A 156 -0.03 0.34 -18.64
C LEU A 156 -0.42 -0.49 -19.87
N ALA A 157 -1.71 -0.67 -20.12
CA ALA A 157 -2.19 -1.36 -21.32
C ALA A 157 -2.02 -0.53 -22.61
N SER A 158 -1.90 0.80 -22.49
CA SER A 158 -1.59 1.71 -23.60
C SER A 158 -0.11 1.73 -24.00
N ILE A 159 0.77 1.04 -23.26
CA ILE A 159 2.22 1.07 -23.52
C ILE A 159 2.53 0.35 -24.84
N ASP A 160 3.35 1.01 -25.65
CA ASP A 160 4.00 0.40 -26.79
C ASP A 160 5.30 -0.27 -26.32
N LEU A 161 5.31 -1.62 -26.31
CA LEU A 161 6.46 -2.39 -25.82
C LEU A 161 7.71 -2.21 -26.70
N ASP A 162 7.52 -1.92 -27.99
CA ASP A 162 8.62 -1.67 -28.92
C ASP A 162 9.23 -0.27 -28.73
N ASN A 163 8.51 0.63 -28.06
CA ASN A 163 8.91 2.01 -27.81
C ASN A 163 8.60 2.48 -26.37
N ASP A 164 9.04 1.70 -25.38
CA ASP A 164 8.84 2.01 -23.96
C ASP A 164 9.90 3.01 -23.43
N LEU A 165 9.74 4.27 -23.84
CA LEU A 165 10.65 5.37 -23.48
C LEU A 165 10.88 5.54 -21.97
N TYR A 166 9.87 5.21 -21.17
CA TYR A 166 9.90 5.43 -19.72
C TYR A 166 10.11 4.14 -18.91
N ASN A 167 10.34 3.00 -19.57
CA ASN A 167 10.49 1.70 -18.94
C ASN A 167 9.31 1.32 -18.03
N LEU A 168 8.09 1.65 -18.47
CA LEU A 168 6.86 1.35 -17.75
C LEU A 168 6.54 -0.16 -17.76
N SER A 169 7.14 -0.93 -18.66
CA SER A 169 7.13 -2.41 -18.63
C SER A 169 7.72 -3.01 -17.34
N SER A 170 8.57 -2.27 -16.63
CA SER A 170 9.08 -2.66 -15.30
C SER A 170 8.07 -2.44 -14.16
N VAL A 171 6.97 -1.72 -14.42
CA VAL A 171 6.01 -1.32 -13.40
C VAL A 171 4.89 -2.35 -13.30
N GLN A 172 4.65 -2.83 -12.07
CA GLN A 172 3.54 -3.72 -11.77
C GLN A 172 2.59 -3.05 -10.78
N VAL A 173 1.40 -2.68 -11.25
CA VAL A 173 0.39 -2.05 -10.40
C VAL A 173 -0.40 -3.09 -9.61
N ARG A 174 -0.66 -2.80 -8.34
CA ARG A 174 -1.45 -3.62 -7.43
C ARG A 174 -2.56 -2.80 -6.80
N LEU A 175 -3.67 -3.46 -6.49
CA LEU A 175 -4.76 -2.85 -5.73
C LEU A 175 -4.33 -2.66 -4.27
N GLY A 176 -4.58 -1.47 -3.73
CA GLY A 176 -4.29 -1.11 -2.35
C GLY A 176 -5.17 -1.90 -1.38
N GLY A 177 -4.54 -2.64 -0.46
CA GLY A 177 -5.26 -3.56 0.43
C GLY A 177 -6.04 -2.88 1.56
N PHE A 178 -5.67 -1.66 1.98
CA PHE A 178 -6.31 -1.00 3.12
C PHE A 178 -7.76 -0.63 2.82
N HIS A 179 -7.99 0.15 1.76
CA HIS A 179 -9.34 0.54 1.37
C HIS A 179 -10.16 -0.67 0.89
N LEU A 180 -9.54 -1.65 0.24
CA LEU A 180 -10.21 -2.89 -0.13
C LEU A 180 -10.76 -3.63 1.11
N LEU A 181 -9.93 -3.80 2.15
CA LEU A 181 -10.36 -4.44 3.39
C LEU A 181 -11.47 -3.63 4.08
N MET A 182 -11.35 -2.32 4.12
CA MET A 182 -12.37 -1.44 4.69
C MET A 182 -13.71 -1.55 3.93
N SER A 183 -13.68 -1.53 2.60
CA SER A 183 -14.87 -1.72 1.76
C SER A 183 -15.49 -3.10 1.95
N PHE A 184 -14.68 -4.15 2.06
CA PHE A 184 -15.17 -5.51 2.29
C PHE A 184 -15.84 -5.66 3.67
N LEU A 185 -15.19 -5.14 4.72
CA LEU A 185 -15.76 -5.15 6.08
C LEU A 185 -17.05 -4.32 6.15
N GLY A 186 -17.09 -3.15 5.49
CA GLY A 186 -18.31 -2.34 5.38
C GLY A 186 -19.43 -3.05 4.64
N ALA A 187 -19.12 -3.79 3.57
CA ALA A 187 -20.13 -4.61 2.86
C ALA A 187 -20.69 -5.73 3.75
N ILE A 188 -19.83 -6.40 4.54
CA ILE A 188 -20.29 -7.39 5.53
C ILE A 188 -21.20 -6.71 6.56
N GLY A 189 -20.78 -5.56 7.10
CA GLY A 189 -21.58 -4.80 8.07
C GLY A 189 -22.96 -4.43 7.53
N PHE A 190 -23.01 -3.94 6.30
CA PHE A 190 -24.26 -3.59 5.61
C PHE A 190 -25.17 -4.81 5.37
N ILE A 191 -24.63 -5.92 4.86
CA ILE A 191 -25.41 -7.15 4.58
C ILE A 191 -25.92 -7.77 5.89
N MET A 192 -25.13 -7.70 6.96
CA MET A 192 -25.42 -8.31 8.26
C MET A 192 -26.03 -7.32 9.26
N ASP A 193 -26.59 -6.20 8.78
CA ASP A 193 -27.27 -5.27 9.67
C ASP A 193 -28.44 -5.96 10.40
N GLY A 194 -28.57 -5.67 11.69
CA GLY A 194 -29.52 -6.32 12.59
C GLY A 194 -29.20 -7.78 12.97
N SER A 195 -28.09 -8.37 12.50
CA SER A 195 -27.74 -9.77 12.84
C SER A 195 -27.15 -9.95 14.24
N GLY A 196 -26.97 -8.87 15.01
CA GLY A 196 -26.22 -8.88 16.27
C GLY A 196 -24.70 -8.82 16.11
N LEU A 197 -24.18 -8.74 14.87
CA LEU A 197 -22.74 -8.76 14.59
C LEU A 197 -22.05 -7.51 15.17
N LYS A 198 -22.65 -6.33 15.00
CA LYS A 198 -22.16 -5.06 15.54
C LYS A 198 -21.98 -5.14 17.07
N GLU A 199 -22.97 -5.66 17.78
CA GLU A 199 -22.97 -5.82 19.22
C GLU A 199 -21.91 -6.82 19.69
N ALA A 200 -21.74 -7.94 18.95
CA ALA A 200 -20.70 -8.91 19.21
C ALA A 200 -19.29 -8.29 19.08
N PHE A 201 -19.06 -7.52 18.00
CA PHE A 201 -17.81 -6.79 17.77
C PHE A 201 -17.56 -5.76 18.88
N VAL A 202 -18.54 -4.93 19.22
CA VAL A 202 -18.42 -3.93 20.31
C VAL A 202 -18.06 -4.59 21.63
N LYS A 203 -18.72 -5.71 21.98
CA LYS A 203 -18.47 -6.45 23.22
C LYS A 203 -17.05 -7.01 23.27
N TYR A 204 -16.56 -7.55 22.15
CA TYR A 204 -15.22 -8.13 22.05
C TYR A 204 -14.11 -7.06 22.02
N MET A 205 -14.28 -6.00 21.24
CA MET A 205 -13.35 -4.87 21.15
C MET A 205 -13.20 -4.15 22.49
N ARG A 206 -14.28 -4.00 23.26
CA ARG A 206 -14.24 -3.47 24.63
C ARG A 206 -13.39 -4.33 25.57
N LYS A 207 -13.31 -5.64 25.33
CA LYS A 207 -12.53 -6.60 26.13
C LYS A 207 -11.03 -6.58 25.78
N ILE A 208 -10.67 -6.19 24.55
CA ILE A 208 -9.29 -6.14 24.05
C ILE A 208 -8.61 -4.79 24.26
N ARG A 209 -9.38 -3.72 24.48
CA ARG A 209 -8.87 -2.34 24.59
C ARG A 209 -7.66 -2.26 25.55
N PRO A 210 -6.43 -1.99 25.06
CA PRO A 210 -5.28 -1.80 25.93
C PRO A 210 -5.47 -0.53 26.75
N LYS A 211 -5.04 -0.52 28.02
CA LYS A 211 -5.00 0.68 28.89
C LYS A 211 -3.92 1.70 28.45
N LYS A 212 -3.78 2.01 27.15
CA LYS A 212 -2.91 3.10 26.67
C LYS A 212 -3.73 4.16 25.92
N PRO A 213 -3.52 5.46 26.18
CA PRO A 213 -4.45 6.52 25.77
C PRO A 213 -4.29 6.99 24.32
N PHE A 214 -3.34 6.46 23.54
CA PHE A 214 -2.97 7.03 22.23
C PHE A 214 -3.64 6.39 21.00
N LEU A 215 -4.48 5.36 21.16
CA LEU A 215 -5.20 4.70 20.07
C LEU A 215 -6.73 4.91 20.13
N GLY A 216 -7.19 5.83 20.98
CA GLY A 216 -8.60 5.96 21.36
C GLY A 216 -9.53 6.51 20.28
N THR A 217 -9.01 7.31 19.35
CA THR A 217 -9.83 8.03 18.35
C THR A 217 -10.08 7.22 17.08
N HIS A 218 -9.05 6.57 16.53
CA HIS A 218 -9.19 5.85 15.25
C HIS A 218 -9.96 4.52 15.34
N MET A 219 -10.02 3.87 16.50
CA MET A 219 -10.81 2.63 16.64
C MET A 219 -12.32 2.88 16.82
N HIS A 220 -12.72 4.08 17.27
CA HIS A 220 -14.14 4.44 17.32
C HIS A 220 -14.66 4.77 15.92
N GLU A 221 -13.86 5.50 15.13
CA GLU A 221 -14.10 5.75 13.70
C GLU A 221 -14.19 4.44 12.92
N LEU A 222 -13.27 3.49 13.12
CA LEU A 222 -13.33 2.16 12.49
C LEU A 222 -14.64 1.40 12.77
N SER A 223 -15.29 1.58 13.93
CA SER A 223 -16.56 0.90 14.22
C SER A 223 -17.79 1.58 13.62
N GLU A 224 -17.71 2.89 13.36
CA GLU A 224 -18.76 3.67 12.68
C GLU A 224 -18.63 3.58 11.16
N ASP A 225 -17.40 3.45 10.65
CA ASP A 225 -17.12 3.29 9.22
C ASP A 225 -17.32 1.85 8.70
N ILE A 226 -17.29 0.85 9.60
CA ILE A 226 -17.51 -0.57 9.26
C ILE A 226 -19.00 -0.97 9.42
N PHE A 227 -19.80 -0.27 10.24
CA PHE A 227 -21.20 -0.59 10.52
C PHE A 227 -22.14 0.62 10.56
#